data_AF-A0A4Q7FF67-F1
#
_entry.id   AF-A0A4Q7FF67-F1
#
_cell.length_a   1.000
_cell.length_b   1.000
_cell.length_c   1.000
_cell.angle_alpha   90.00
_cell.angle_beta   90.00
_cell.angle_gamma   90.00
#
_symmetry.space_group_name_H-M   'P 1'
#
loop_
_entity.id
_entity.type
_entity.pdbx_description
1 polymer ?
#
loop_
_entity_poly.entity_id
_entity_poly.type
_entity_poly.pdbx_seq_one_letter_code
_entity_poly.pdbx_strand_id
1 'polypeptide(L)'
;MTIAITHKFVSAKGDGTDATLVKPSNWNDTHTIQCATSVVLGRQTAGVGNVEELPLTSYMAGLLNTTDFATLAAALGLPTTGDGRLTLKTTADTGWVMMNDGTIGSASSGASTRANADCQALFTLLYNNITDANAPVLTSAGSATTRASQGTASAAWTANCRITLTKQLGRAIIIAGSGSGLTARALGVNGGEETHALTATEIPTITGLNYNNVGFSASGSTSSVATSNGGSTTGGGSFSIVGSIGYSAASVSVSGTIGANNIGFQSNNTGNGAHNNMQPFTAWNIMVKL
;
A
#
# COMPACT_ATOMS: atom_id res chain seq x y z
N MET A 1 32.81 10.03 36.87
CA MET A 1 32.92 10.24 38.32
C MET A 1 33.84 9.19 38.87
N THR A 2 34.89 9.57 39.59
CA THR A 2 35.78 8.61 40.28
C THR A 2 35.05 8.11 41.51
N ILE A 3 34.92 6.79 41.67
CA ILE A 3 34.50 6.22 42.96
C ILE A 3 35.51 6.69 44.02
N ALA A 4 35.03 7.37 45.06
CA ALA A 4 35.84 7.77 46.20
C ALA A 4 35.51 6.86 47.38
N ILE A 5 36.41 5.94 47.70
CA ILE A 5 36.36 5.21 48.97
C ILE A 5 37.21 6.02 49.94
N THR A 6 36.57 6.65 50.93
CA THR A 6 37.25 7.40 51.98
C THR A 6 37.00 6.75 53.32
N HIS A 7 38.00 6.76 54.19
CA HIS A 7 37.77 6.47 55.60
C HIS A 7 36.88 7.54 56.23
N LYS A 8 36.01 7.15 57.17
CA LYS A 8 35.10 8.07 57.88
C LYS A 8 35.84 9.15 58.68
N PHE A 9 37.08 8.87 59.06
CA PHE A 9 37.92 9.76 59.85
C PHE A 9 39.18 10.09 59.05
N VAL A 10 39.59 11.35 59.06
CA VAL A 10 40.85 11.83 58.47
C VAL A 10 41.86 11.98 59.60
N SER A 11 43.01 11.33 59.49
CA SER A 11 44.05 11.45 60.51
C SER A 11 44.73 12.81 60.43
N ALA A 12 44.72 13.56 61.54
CA ALA A 12 45.46 14.82 61.67
C ALA A 12 46.87 14.61 62.24
N LYS A 13 47.27 13.37 62.52
CA LYS A 13 48.61 13.04 63.02
C LYS A 13 49.61 13.05 61.85
N GLY A 14 50.77 13.65 62.06
CA GLY A 14 51.88 13.58 61.10
C GLY A 14 52.54 12.21 61.08
N ASP A 15 53.26 11.92 60.00
CA ASP A 15 53.93 10.63 59.82
C ASP A 15 55.12 10.45 60.75
N GLY A 16 55.27 9.22 61.26
CA GLY A 16 56.50 8.80 61.92
C GLY A 16 57.66 8.64 60.94
N THR A 17 58.88 8.62 61.48
CA THR A 17 60.11 8.46 60.68
C THR A 17 60.29 7.05 60.11
N ASP A 18 59.64 6.04 60.68
CA ASP A 18 59.70 4.66 60.21
C ASP A 18 58.79 4.46 58.99
N ALA A 19 59.40 4.19 57.84
CA ALA A 19 58.69 3.98 56.58
C ALA A 19 58.10 2.56 56.42
N THR A 20 58.41 1.64 57.33
CA THR A 20 57.93 0.25 57.28
C THR A 20 56.60 0.04 58.00
N LEU A 21 56.16 1.02 58.78
CA LEU A 21 54.90 1.01 59.51
C LEU A 21 53.81 1.81 58.78
N VAL A 22 52.55 1.52 59.13
CA VAL A 22 51.39 2.24 58.58
C VAL A 22 51.48 3.71 58.97
N LYS A 23 51.55 4.57 57.95
CA LYS A 23 51.62 6.01 58.14
C LYS A 23 50.22 6.63 58.24
N PRO A 24 50.01 7.57 59.17
CA PRO A 24 48.79 8.39 59.22
C PRO A 24 48.41 9.06 57.90
N SER A 25 49.38 9.47 57.07
CA SER A 25 49.12 10.01 55.74
C SER A 25 48.45 9.00 54.81
N ASN A 26 48.90 7.74 54.80
CA ASN A 26 48.32 6.66 54.00
C ASN A 26 46.84 6.40 54.32
N TRP A 27 46.37 6.78 55.52
CA TRP A 27 44.96 6.68 55.90
C TRP A 27 44.08 7.71 55.17
N ASN A 28 44.68 8.83 54.77
CA ASN A 28 44.03 9.90 54.04
C ASN A 28 44.25 9.76 52.52
N ASP A 29 45.06 8.80 52.08
CA ASP A 29 45.35 8.57 50.67
C ASP A 29 44.13 8.04 49.94
N THR A 30 44.13 8.27 48.62
CA THR A 30 43.09 7.72 47.74
C THR A 30 43.26 6.21 47.62
N HIS A 31 42.17 5.46 47.82
CA HIS A 31 42.19 4.02 47.65
C HIS A 31 42.22 3.59 46.19
N THR A 32 43.11 2.64 45.89
CA THR A 32 43.11 1.90 44.63
C THR A 32 42.10 0.76 44.73
N ILE A 33 41.15 0.70 43.80
CA ILE A 33 40.27 -0.46 43.62
C ILE A 33 40.82 -1.28 42.44
N GLN A 34 41.03 -2.57 42.66
CA GLN A 34 41.38 -3.52 41.60
C GLN A 34 40.14 -4.32 41.22
N CYS A 35 39.93 -4.53 39.93
CA CYS A 35 38.89 -5.42 39.43
C CYS A 35 39.38 -6.23 38.23
N ALA A 36 38.74 -7.36 37.96
CA ALA A 36 39.00 -8.13 36.74
C ALA A 36 38.62 -7.32 35.47
N THR A 37 39.18 -7.71 34.32
CA THR A 37 38.79 -7.13 33.02
C THR A 37 37.37 -7.54 32.66
N SER A 38 36.62 -6.65 31.98
CA SER A 38 35.26 -6.93 31.49
C SER A 38 34.26 -7.26 32.60
N VAL A 39 34.35 -6.53 33.72
CA VAL A 39 33.36 -6.59 34.80
C VAL A 39 32.90 -5.18 35.15
N VAL A 40 31.72 -5.11 35.76
CA VAL A 40 31.19 -3.90 36.41
C VAL A 40 31.05 -4.20 37.90
N LEU A 41 31.42 -3.24 38.75
CA LEU A 41 31.18 -3.35 40.19
C LEU A 41 29.70 -3.12 40.47
N GLY A 42 29.05 -4.09 41.10
CA GLY A 42 27.62 -4.04 41.40
C GLY A 42 27.24 -5.08 42.43
N ARG A 43 25.95 -5.43 42.52
CA ARG A 43 25.48 -6.55 43.34
C ARG A 43 24.24 -7.14 42.70
N GLN A 44 24.31 -8.43 42.35
CA GLN A 44 23.19 -9.20 41.81
C GLN A 44 22.57 -10.12 42.88
N THR A 45 23.36 -10.53 43.87
CA THR A 45 22.82 -11.30 45.01
C THR A 45 21.82 -10.45 45.81
N ALA A 46 20.61 -10.98 46.00
CA ALA A 46 19.57 -10.30 46.74
C ALA A 46 19.99 -9.99 48.20
N GLY A 47 19.50 -8.86 48.73
CA GLY A 47 19.79 -8.40 50.10
C GLY A 47 21.06 -7.55 50.22
N VAL A 48 21.24 -6.93 51.39
CA VAL A 48 22.43 -6.10 51.69
C VAL A 48 23.65 -7.00 51.86
N GLY A 49 24.78 -6.63 51.26
CA GLY A 49 26.04 -7.35 51.38
C GLY A 49 27.17 -6.71 50.58
N ASN A 50 28.25 -7.46 50.39
CA ASN A 50 29.46 -6.99 49.72
C ASN A 50 29.22 -6.65 48.24
N VAL A 51 30.09 -5.81 47.67
CA VAL A 51 30.15 -5.54 46.23
C VAL A 51 30.65 -6.79 45.49
N GLU A 52 30.09 -7.04 44.31
CA GLU A 52 30.37 -8.14 43.41
C GLU A 52 30.96 -7.61 42.09
N GLU A 53 31.81 -8.42 41.47
CA GLU A 53 32.18 -8.22 40.07
C GLU A 53 31.15 -8.91 39.18
N LEU A 54 30.38 -8.11 38.44
CA LEU A 54 29.38 -8.60 37.52
C LEU A 54 30.02 -8.76 36.13
N PRO A 55 30.05 -9.98 35.56
CA PRO A 55 30.60 -10.19 34.23
C PRO A 55 29.88 -9.33 33.18
N LEU A 56 30.66 -8.64 32.36
CA LEU A 56 30.17 -7.82 31.26
C LEU A 56 30.65 -8.43 29.94
N THR A 57 29.70 -8.84 29.11
CA THR A 57 30.04 -9.29 27.76
C THR A 57 30.55 -8.12 26.93
N SER A 58 31.39 -8.39 25.92
CA SER A 58 31.83 -7.37 24.97
C SER A 58 30.67 -6.64 24.29
N TYR A 59 29.55 -7.34 24.06
CA TYR A 59 28.33 -6.76 23.54
C TYR A 59 27.71 -5.72 24.50
N MET A 60 27.50 -6.08 25.77
CA MET A 60 26.94 -5.16 26.76
C MET A 60 27.89 -3.99 27.07
N ALA A 61 29.21 -4.24 27.08
CA ALA A 61 30.21 -3.18 27.18
C ALA A 61 30.12 -2.20 26.01
N GLY A 62 29.93 -2.71 24.79
CA GLY A 62 29.69 -1.89 23.61
C GLY A 62 28.45 -1.00 23.75
N LEU A 63 27.33 -1.56 24.23
CA LEU A 63 26.09 -0.80 24.46
C LEU A 63 26.28 0.31 25.50
N LEU A 64 26.92 0.01 26.63
CA LEU A 64 27.18 0.99 27.69
C LEU A 64 28.13 2.10 27.27
N ASN A 65 29.00 1.84 26.30
CA ASN A 65 29.98 2.80 25.78
C ASN A 65 29.45 3.61 24.58
N THR A 66 28.19 3.44 24.19
CA THR A 66 27.60 4.22 23.09
C THR A 66 27.49 5.70 23.47
N THR A 67 27.88 6.58 22.56
CA THR A 67 27.95 8.03 22.79
C THR A 67 26.63 8.74 22.48
N ASP A 68 25.76 8.10 21.72
CA ASP A 68 24.49 8.66 21.28
C ASP A 68 23.42 7.58 21.13
N PHE A 69 22.17 8.04 21.15
CA PHE A 69 21.00 7.19 21.04
C PHE A 69 20.94 6.42 19.71
N ALA A 70 21.44 6.99 18.60
CA ALA A 70 21.35 6.36 17.28
C ALA A 70 22.23 5.10 17.22
N THR A 71 23.44 5.17 17.75
CA THR A 71 24.37 4.05 17.85
C THR A 71 23.82 2.98 18.79
N LEU A 72 23.22 3.37 19.92
CA LEU A 72 22.56 2.45 20.82
C LEU A 72 21.37 1.75 20.16
N ALA A 73 20.50 2.51 19.49
CA ALA A 73 19.33 2.01 18.80
C ALA A 73 19.70 1.02 17.70
N ALA A 74 20.74 1.32 16.91
CA ALA A 74 21.26 0.42 15.89
C ALA A 74 21.80 -0.89 16.50
N ALA A 75 22.56 -0.81 17.59
CA ALA A 75 23.11 -1.99 18.26
C ALA A 75 22.02 -2.90 18.87
N LEU A 76 20.89 -2.32 19.25
CA LEU A 76 19.70 -3.03 19.74
C LEU A 76 18.73 -3.46 18.63
N GLY A 77 18.99 -3.10 17.36
CA GLY A 77 18.10 -3.38 16.24
C GLY A 77 16.74 -2.67 16.32
N LEU A 78 16.70 -1.50 16.96
CA LEU A 78 15.48 -0.69 17.05
C LEU A 78 15.17 -0.03 15.70
N PRO A 79 13.88 0.24 15.41
CA PRO A 79 13.47 0.94 14.20
C PRO A 79 14.15 2.31 14.07
N THR A 80 14.62 2.59 12.87
CA THR A 80 15.28 3.82 12.46
C THR A 80 14.37 4.66 11.57
N THR A 81 14.72 5.94 11.36
CA THR A 81 13.93 6.85 10.52
C THR A 81 13.62 6.23 9.15
N GLY A 82 12.34 6.24 8.77
CA GLY A 82 11.86 5.67 7.51
C GLY A 82 11.33 4.24 7.62
N ASP A 83 11.62 3.53 8.72
CA ASP A 83 11.06 2.19 8.93
C ASP A 83 9.54 2.27 9.15
N GLY A 84 8.81 1.44 8.42
CA GLY A 84 7.36 1.34 8.48
C GLY A 84 6.88 0.21 9.37
N ARG A 85 5.82 0.44 10.13
CA ARG A 85 5.15 -0.58 10.95
C ARG A 85 3.65 -0.58 10.69
N LEU A 86 3.12 -1.75 10.33
CA LEU A 86 1.69 -2.01 10.28
C LEU A 86 1.11 -2.03 11.69
N THR A 87 -0.06 -1.41 11.86
CA THR A 87 -0.69 -1.21 13.16
C THR A 87 -2.21 -1.10 13.03
N LEU A 88 -2.93 -1.55 14.06
CA LEU A 88 -4.37 -1.29 14.22
C LEU A 88 -4.66 0.03 14.96
N LYS A 89 -3.60 0.72 15.42
CA LYS A 89 -3.73 1.99 16.13
C LYS A 89 -4.21 3.09 15.17
N THR A 90 -5.07 3.98 15.67
CA THR A 90 -5.53 5.19 14.96
C THR A 90 -4.71 6.43 15.30
N THR A 91 -3.81 6.33 16.29
CA THR A 91 -2.87 7.38 16.69
C THR A 91 -1.45 6.80 16.66
N ALA A 92 -0.50 7.57 16.13
CA ALA A 92 0.90 7.16 16.06
C ALA A 92 1.54 7.15 17.45
N ASP A 93 2.43 6.18 17.68
CA ASP A 93 3.26 6.13 18.88
C ASP A 93 4.25 7.32 18.92
N THR A 94 4.75 7.66 20.11
CA THR A 94 5.80 8.67 20.25
C THR A 94 7.02 8.34 19.39
N GLY A 95 7.48 9.30 18.61
CA GLY A 95 8.59 9.11 17.65
C GLY A 95 8.16 8.50 16.31
N TRP A 96 6.86 8.37 16.05
CA TRP A 96 6.28 7.90 14.80
C TRP A 96 5.27 8.91 14.25
N VAL A 97 4.97 8.80 12.95
CA VAL A 97 3.91 9.55 12.29
C VAL A 97 3.04 8.62 11.45
N MET A 98 1.73 8.89 11.40
CA MET A 98 0.78 8.07 10.65
C MET A 98 0.89 8.36 9.15
N MET A 99 0.92 7.33 8.30
CA MET A 99 0.87 7.46 6.85
C MET A 99 -0.56 7.70 6.38
N ASN A 100 -1.00 8.96 6.44
CA ASN A 100 -2.37 9.39 6.17
C ASN A 100 -2.49 10.32 4.94
N ASP A 101 -1.56 10.18 3.98
CA ASP A 101 -1.47 10.99 2.76
C ASP A 101 -1.35 12.52 2.99
N GLY A 102 -1.13 12.96 4.24
CA GLY A 102 -0.92 14.35 4.58
C GLY A 102 0.54 14.80 4.43
N THR A 103 0.95 15.77 5.24
CA THR A 103 2.29 16.39 5.13
C THR A 103 3.03 16.42 6.45
N ILE A 104 4.36 16.39 6.36
CA ILE A 104 5.28 16.61 7.48
C ILE A 104 6.20 17.79 7.19
N GLY A 105 6.72 18.43 8.23
CA GLY A 105 7.68 19.53 8.09
C GLY A 105 8.06 20.10 9.45
N SER A 106 8.78 21.23 9.44
CA SER A 106 9.16 21.95 10.66
C SER A 106 7.93 22.43 11.44
N ALA A 107 8.15 22.87 12.69
CA ALA A 107 7.09 23.47 13.52
C ALA A 107 6.38 24.66 12.85
N SER A 108 7.07 25.37 11.96
CA SER A 108 6.55 26.54 11.23
C SER A 108 6.11 26.23 9.78
N SER A 109 6.11 24.97 9.37
CA SER A 109 5.83 24.57 7.97
C SER A 109 4.35 24.53 7.59
N GLY A 110 3.43 24.64 8.57
CA GLY A 110 2.01 24.44 8.33
C GLY A 110 1.64 23.03 7.86
N ALA A 111 2.47 22.03 8.16
CA ALA A 111 2.23 20.63 7.82
C ALA A 111 0.99 20.07 8.52
N SER A 112 0.18 19.31 7.77
CA SER A 112 -1.14 18.84 8.19
C SER A 112 -1.11 17.61 9.10
N THR A 113 -0.16 16.69 8.90
CA THR A 113 -0.06 15.48 9.71
C THR A 113 0.83 15.69 10.91
N ARG A 114 1.99 16.34 10.69
CA ARG A 114 2.92 16.67 11.76
C ARG A 114 3.82 17.85 11.40
N ALA A 115 3.59 18.99 12.05
CA ALA A 115 4.46 20.15 12.02
C ALA A 115 5.32 20.19 13.29
N ASN A 116 6.51 19.59 13.25
CA ASN A 116 7.38 19.48 14.42
C ASN A 116 8.86 19.33 14.01
N ALA A 117 9.78 19.79 14.86
CA ALA A 117 11.21 19.69 14.62
C ALA A 117 11.70 18.23 14.49
N ASP A 118 11.04 17.28 15.15
CA ASP A 118 11.39 15.85 15.08
C ASP A 118 11.18 15.22 13.69
N CYS A 119 10.53 15.91 12.76
CA CYS A 119 10.30 15.45 11.40
C CYS A 119 11.51 15.64 10.47
N GLN A 120 12.58 16.31 10.90
CA GLN A 120 13.69 16.70 10.01
C GLN A 120 14.38 15.51 9.34
N ALA A 121 14.62 14.44 10.10
CA ALA A 121 15.29 13.25 9.59
C ALA A 121 14.43 12.57 8.51
N LEU A 122 13.15 12.32 8.79
CA LEU A 122 12.22 11.74 7.82
C LEU A 122 12.00 12.65 6.61
N PHE A 123 11.87 13.97 6.81
CA PHE A 123 11.78 14.94 5.71
C PHE A 123 12.98 14.81 4.78
N THR A 124 14.20 14.76 5.33
CA THR A 124 15.44 14.62 4.57
C THR A 124 15.49 13.30 3.80
N LEU A 125 15.06 12.20 4.44
CA LEU A 125 14.99 10.89 3.80
C LEU A 125 14.05 10.90 2.59
N LEU A 126 12.82 11.41 2.74
CA LEU A 126 11.83 11.50 1.66
C LEU A 126 12.28 12.47 0.55
N TYR A 127 12.90 13.58 0.92
CA TYR A 127 13.41 14.57 -0.02
C TYR A 127 14.49 13.96 -0.93
N ASN A 128 15.43 13.21 -0.36
CA ASN A 128 16.57 12.67 -1.11
C ASN A 128 16.22 11.43 -1.95
N ASN A 129 15.23 10.63 -1.55
CA ASN A 129 15.00 9.30 -2.13
C ASN A 129 13.69 9.16 -2.93
N ILE A 130 12.76 10.10 -2.80
CA ILE A 130 11.46 10.06 -3.47
C ILE A 130 11.33 11.26 -4.38
N THR A 131 10.67 11.10 -5.53
CA THR A 131 10.50 12.17 -6.52
C THR A 131 9.37 13.14 -6.15
N ASP A 132 9.34 14.33 -6.78
CA ASP A 132 8.25 15.31 -6.63
C ASP A 132 6.89 14.75 -7.10
N ALA A 133 6.86 13.76 -7.99
CA ALA A 133 5.61 13.12 -8.43
C ALA A 133 4.96 12.25 -7.35
N ASN A 134 5.76 11.72 -6.42
CA ASN A 134 5.33 10.74 -5.42
C ASN A 134 5.34 11.28 -3.99
N ALA A 135 6.19 12.26 -3.71
CA ALA A 135 6.18 13.03 -2.48
C ALA A 135 6.42 14.52 -2.79
N PRO A 136 5.43 15.25 -3.33
CA PRO A 136 5.51 16.69 -3.58
C PRO A 136 6.05 17.50 -2.39
N VAL A 137 6.91 18.48 -2.69
CA VAL A 137 7.31 19.52 -1.73
C VAL A 137 6.40 20.72 -1.89
N LEU A 138 5.94 21.28 -0.78
CA LEU A 138 5.10 22.47 -0.73
C LEU A 138 5.80 23.52 0.13
N THR A 139 5.56 24.79 -0.18
CA THR A 139 5.97 25.91 0.68
C THR A 139 5.20 25.86 2.01
N SER A 140 5.60 26.69 2.98
CA SER A 140 4.88 26.82 4.25
C SER A 140 3.42 27.25 4.10
N ALA A 141 3.11 28.01 3.03
CA ALA A 141 1.75 28.41 2.66
C ALA A 141 0.96 27.30 1.93
N GLY A 142 1.63 26.24 1.47
CA GLY A 142 1.01 25.11 0.78
C GLY A 142 1.00 25.14 -0.73
N SER A 143 1.59 26.17 -1.33
CA SER A 143 1.81 26.20 -2.77
C SER A 143 2.86 25.16 -3.15
N ALA A 144 2.70 24.52 -4.30
CA ALA A 144 3.69 23.59 -4.81
C ALA A 144 5.05 24.27 -5.03
N THR A 145 6.12 23.59 -4.65
CA THR A 145 7.50 23.89 -5.03
C THR A 145 8.14 22.58 -5.51
N THR A 146 9.34 22.63 -6.05
CA THR A 146 10.07 21.42 -6.45
C THR A 146 11.35 21.26 -5.65
N ARG A 147 11.86 20.03 -5.60
CA ARG A 147 13.21 19.78 -5.07
C ARG A 147 14.28 20.54 -5.84
N ALA A 148 14.11 20.69 -7.16
CA ALA A 148 15.03 21.46 -7.99
C ALA A 148 15.09 22.94 -7.57
N SER A 149 13.94 23.54 -7.22
CA SER A 149 13.87 24.93 -6.76
C SER A 149 14.49 25.12 -5.37
N GLN A 150 14.37 24.14 -4.48
CA GLN A 150 14.91 24.23 -3.12
C GLN A 150 16.39 23.78 -3.03
N GLY A 151 16.88 23.03 -4.02
CA GLY A 151 18.26 22.57 -4.14
C GLY A 151 18.61 21.42 -3.20
N THR A 152 18.47 21.62 -1.88
CA THR A 152 18.81 20.60 -0.87
C THR A 152 17.69 20.44 0.16
N ALA A 153 17.64 19.27 0.80
CA ALA A 153 16.70 19.01 1.90
C ALA A 153 16.87 20.03 3.05
N SER A 154 18.11 20.41 3.37
CA SER A 154 18.40 21.38 4.44
C SER A 154 17.88 22.78 4.10
N ALA A 155 18.06 23.22 2.85
CA ALA A 155 17.52 24.50 2.38
C ALA A 155 15.99 24.50 2.38
N ALA A 156 15.35 23.43 1.87
CA ALA A 156 13.90 23.27 1.91
C ALA A 156 13.36 23.30 3.35
N TRP A 157 14.02 22.60 4.28
CA TRP A 157 13.66 22.58 5.69
C TRP A 157 13.80 23.97 6.34
N THR A 158 14.90 24.67 6.07
CA THR A 158 15.14 26.04 6.58
C THR A 158 14.11 27.04 6.02
N ALA A 159 13.65 26.83 4.79
CA ALA A 159 12.56 27.59 4.17
C ALA A 159 11.17 27.23 4.73
N ASN A 160 11.09 26.36 5.74
CA ASN A 160 9.85 25.84 6.31
C ASN A 160 8.94 25.16 5.27
N CYS A 161 9.55 24.53 4.26
CA CYS A 161 8.79 23.69 3.34
C CYS A 161 8.20 22.50 4.11
N ARG A 162 7.10 21.97 3.58
CA ARG A 162 6.51 20.70 3.99
C ARG A 162 6.58 19.72 2.84
N ILE A 163 6.66 18.43 3.14
CA ILE A 163 6.67 17.36 2.14
C ILE A 163 5.48 16.45 2.38
N THR A 164 4.83 15.99 1.32
CA THR A 164 3.73 15.03 1.45
C THR A 164 4.28 13.66 1.80
N LEU A 165 3.59 12.94 2.67
CA LEU A 165 3.83 11.51 2.89
C LEU A 165 3.45 10.73 1.61
N THR A 166 4.08 9.57 1.39
CA THR A 166 3.69 8.69 0.29
C THR A 166 2.28 8.16 0.51
N LYS A 167 1.57 7.89 -0.59
CA LYS A 167 0.16 7.49 -0.54
C LYS A 167 0.01 6.03 -0.12
N GLN A 168 -0.60 5.79 1.03
CA GLN A 168 -0.78 4.44 1.58
C GLN A 168 -2.25 4.08 1.83
N LEU A 169 -3.12 5.07 1.99
CA LEU A 169 -4.52 4.84 2.29
C LEU A 169 -5.23 4.08 1.15
N GLY A 170 -5.91 3.00 1.50
CA GLY A 170 -6.66 2.16 0.55
C GLY A 170 -5.81 1.33 -0.41
N ARG A 171 -4.48 1.29 -0.24
CA ARG A 171 -3.55 0.71 -1.22
C ARG A 171 -2.87 -0.55 -0.70
N ALA A 172 -2.69 -1.51 -1.62
CA ALA A 172 -1.83 -2.65 -1.38
C ALA A 172 -0.35 -2.20 -1.38
N ILE A 173 0.41 -2.65 -0.39
CA ILE A 173 1.84 -2.38 -0.30
C ILE A 173 2.56 -3.33 -1.28
N ILE A 174 3.43 -2.76 -2.11
CA ILE A 174 4.30 -3.52 -3.03
C ILE A 174 5.74 -3.08 -2.82
N ILE A 175 6.67 -3.97 -3.18
CA ILE A 175 8.11 -3.69 -3.08
C ILE A 175 8.56 -2.89 -4.30
N ALA A 176 9.31 -1.81 -4.05
CA ALA A 176 9.94 -1.02 -5.10
C ALA A 176 11.13 -1.77 -5.70
N GLY A 177 11.45 -1.48 -6.96
CA GLY A 177 12.58 -2.07 -7.68
C GLY A 177 12.20 -2.57 -9.08
N SER A 178 13.12 -3.30 -9.69
CA SER A 178 12.97 -3.93 -11.00
C SER A 178 13.40 -5.40 -10.91
N GLY A 179 12.54 -6.31 -11.35
CA GLY A 179 12.84 -7.73 -11.50
C GLY A 179 12.81 -8.15 -12.98
N SER A 180 13.45 -9.28 -13.31
CA SER A 180 13.40 -9.81 -14.67
C SER A 180 11.95 -10.09 -15.09
N GLY A 181 11.51 -9.52 -16.21
CA GLY A 181 10.13 -9.65 -16.71
C GLY A 181 9.08 -8.86 -15.91
N LEU A 182 9.48 -8.04 -14.93
CA LEU A 182 8.56 -7.23 -14.12
C LEU A 182 8.71 -5.73 -14.44
N THR A 183 7.60 -5.01 -14.34
CA THR A 183 7.60 -3.53 -14.44
C THR A 183 8.44 -2.93 -13.32
N ALA A 184 9.38 -2.05 -13.68
CA ALA A 184 10.16 -1.30 -12.71
C ALA A 184 9.30 -0.30 -11.95
N ARG A 185 9.45 -0.24 -10.62
CA ARG A 185 8.67 0.65 -9.74
C ARG A 185 9.61 1.43 -8.83
N ALA A 186 9.61 2.75 -8.97
CA ALA A 186 10.38 3.64 -8.09
C ALA A 186 9.81 3.64 -6.66
N LEU A 187 10.64 4.01 -5.68
CA LEU A 187 10.20 4.12 -4.30
C LEU A 187 9.11 5.19 -4.15
N GLY A 188 8.07 4.88 -3.37
CA GLY A 188 6.95 5.79 -3.13
C GLY A 188 5.95 5.90 -4.28
N VAL A 189 6.17 5.19 -5.40
CA VAL A 189 5.22 5.21 -6.52
C VAL A 189 3.87 4.63 -6.11
N ASN A 190 2.80 5.33 -6.46
CA ASN A 190 1.43 4.85 -6.30
C ASN A 190 0.81 4.59 -7.69
N GLY A 191 -0.06 3.60 -7.79
CA GLY A 191 -0.75 3.26 -9.03
C GLY A 191 -1.93 2.33 -8.77
N GLY A 192 -2.53 1.83 -9.85
CA GLY A 192 -3.72 0.99 -9.82
C GLY A 192 -5.02 1.79 -9.69
N GLU A 193 -6.13 1.08 -9.87
CA GLU A 193 -7.49 1.61 -9.85
C GLU A 193 -8.34 0.77 -8.89
N GLU A 194 -9.10 1.40 -8.00
CA GLU A 194 -10.04 0.70 -7.11
C GLU A 194 -11.25 0.18 -7.89
N THR A 195 -11.67 0.91 -8.92
CA THR A 195 -12.75 0.52 -9.83
C THR A 195 -12.28 0.64 -11.27
N HIS A 196 -12.57 -0.38 -12.09
CA HIS A 196 -12.22 -0.38 -13.50
C HIS A 196 -13.49 -0.45 -14.36
N ALA A 197 -13.59 0.43 -15.36
CA ALA A 197 -14.68 0.41 -16.33
C ALA A 197 -14.19 -0.27 -17.61
N LEU A 198 -14.78 -1.42 -17.94
CA LEU A 198 -14.40 -2.17 -19.14
C LEU A 198 -14.74 -1.36 -20.39
N THR A 199 -13.73 -1.07 -21.18
CA THR A 199 -13.85 -0.46 -22.50
C THR A 199 -14.26 -1.52 -23.54
N ALA A 200 -14.81 -1.07 -24.68
CA ALA A 200 -15.22 -1.98 -25.75
C ALA A 200 -14.08 -2.87 -26.28
N THR A 201 -12.81 -2.42 -26.18
CA THR A 201 -11.62 -3.19 -26.59
C THR A 201 -11.23 -4.28 -25.60
N GLU A 202 -11.60 -4.13 -24.32
CA GLU A 202 -11.30 -5.10 -23.26
C GLU A 202 -12.36 -6.22 -23.17
N ILE A 203 -13.49 -6.06 -23.86
CA ILE A 203 -14.55 -7.06 -23.91
C ILE A 203 -14.21 -8.08 -25.01
N PRO A 204 -14.07 -9.37 -24.69
CA PRO A 204 -13.88 -10.41 -25.70
C PRO A 204 -15.03 -10.40 -26.71
N THR A 205 -14.73 -10.64 -27.98
CA THR A 205 -15.76 -10.88 -28.99
C THR A 205 -16.52 -12.16 -28.61
N ILE A 206 -17.78 -12.03 -28.20
CA ILE A 206 -18.66 -13.16 -27.92
C ILE A 206 -19.42 -13.50 -29.21
N THR A 207 -19.11 -14.63 -29.83
CA THR A 207 -19.88 -15.16 -30.97
C THR A 207 -20.93 -16.15 -30.47
N GLY A 208 -22.21 -15.76 -30.52
CA GLY A 208 -23.31 -16.67 -30.22
C GLY A 208 -23.55 -17.64 -31.37
N LEU A 209 -23.37 -18.95 -31.14
CA LEU A 209 -23.77 -20.00 -32.07
C LEU A 209 -25.28 -20.26 -31.97
N ASN A 210 -26.11 -19.29 -32.34
CA ASN A 210 -27.56 -19.52 -32.40
C ASN A 210 -27.94 -20.12 -33.75
N TYR A 211 -28.27 -21.42 -33.76
CA TYR A 211 -29.13 -22.00 -34.78
C TYR A 211 -30.51 -21.36 -34.63
N ASN A 212 -30.78 -20.30 -35.40
CA ASN A 212 -32.08 -19.65 -35.40
C ASN A 212 -33.11 -20.59 -36.04
N ASN A 213 -33.93 -21.25 -35.23
CA ASN A 213 -35.12 -21.94 -35.72
C ASN A 213 -36.24 -20.90 -35.89
N VAL A 214 -36.17 -20.11 -36.96
CA VAL A 214 -37.22 -19.13 -37.29
C VAL A 214 -38.43 -19.91 -37.82
N GLY A 215 -39.40 -20.17 -36.93
CA GLY A 215 -40.69 -20.71 -37.33
C GLY A 215 -41.44 -19.69 -38.18
N PHE A 216 -41.59 -19.97 -39.48
CA PHE A 216 -42.39 -19.15 -40.39
C PHE A 216 -43.69 -19.89 -40.73
N SER A 217 -44.82 -19.20 -40.64
CA SER A 217 -46.11 -19.69 -41.12
C SER A 217 -46.67 -18.68 -42.11
N ALA A 218 -46.72 -19.05 -43.39
CA ALA A 218 -47.45 -18.30 -44.41
C ALA A 218 -48.82 -18.94 -44.62
N SER A 219 -49.87 -18.12 -44.55
CA SER A 219 -51.21 -18.46 -45.01
C SER A 219 -51.57 -17.61 -46.22
N GLY A 220 -51.95 -18.24 -47.33
CA GLY A 220 -52.49 -17.59 -48.52
C GLY A 220 -53.93 -18.00 -48.78
N SER A 221 -54.67 -17.19 -49.53
CA SER A 221 -56.01 -17.52 -50.02
C SER A 221 -56.06 -17.22 -51.51
N THR A 222 -56.58 -18.14 -52.33
CA THR A 222 -56.76 -17.92 -53.77
C THR A 222 -58.17 -17.39 -54.03
N SER A 223 -58.29 -16.41 -54.93
CA SER A 223 -59.58 -15.73 -55.20
C SER A 223 -60.37 -16.31 -56.37
N SER A 224 -59.92 -17.40 -57.01
CA SER A 224 -60.60 -17.98 -58.17
C SER A 224 -60.54 -19.51 -58.18
N VAL A 225 -61.71 -20.15 -58.13
CA VAL A 225 -61.91 -21.59 -58.33
C VAL A 225 -62.26 -21.83 -59.80
N ALA A 226 -61.48 -22.64 -60.51
CA ALA A 226 -61.84 -23.08 -61.86
C ALA A 226 -62.85 -24.23 -61.76
N THR A 227 -64.03 -24.07 -62.36
CA THR A 227 -65.02 -25.14 -62.51
C THR A 227 -65.02 -25.63 -63.95
N SER A 228 -64.77 -26.93 -64.18
CA SER A 228 -64.99 -27.55 -65.49
C SER A 228 -66.45 -27.98 -65.61
N ASN A 229 -67.12 -27.52 -66.67
CA ASN A 229 -68.49 -27.93 -66.96
C ASN A 229 -68.44 -29.18 -67.84
N GLY A 230 -69.07 -30.28 -67.41
CA GLY A 230 -69.25 -31.45 -68.27
C GLY A 230 -70.13 -31.06 -69.47
N GLY A 231 -69.63 -31.25 -70.69
CA GLY A 231 -70.40 -30.91 -71.90
C GLY A 231 -71.68 -31.74 -72.00
N SER A 232 -72.82 -31.07 -72.19
CA SER A 232 -74.09 -31.73 -72.49
C SER A 232 -74.15 -32.08 -73.97
N THR A 233 -74.33 -33.36 -74.30
CA THR A 233 -74.44 -33.83 -75.70
C THR A 233 -75.88 -33.88 -76.20
N THR A 234 -76.86 -33.36 -75.46
CA THR A 234 -78.26 -33.30 -75.90
C THR A 234 -78.90 -32.00 -75.42
N GLY A 235 -79.40 -31.20 -76.37
CA GLY A 235 -79.85 -29.83 -76.10
C GLY A 235 -81.01 -29.75 -75.12
N GLY A 236 -80.87 -28.91 -74.08
CA GLY A 236 -81.99 -28.38 -73.28
C GLY A 236 -82.09 -28.84 -71.82
N GLY A 237 -81.20 -29.69 -71.30
CA GLY A 237 -81.22 -30.14 -69.89
C GLY A 237 -80.23 -29.42 -68.96
N SER A 238 -80.56 -29.30 -67.66
CA SER A 238 -79.72 -28.69 -66.61
C SER A 238 -78.34 -29.34 -66.51
N PHE A 239 -77.29 -28.51 -66.42
CA PHE A 239 -75.91 -28.96 -66.23
C PHE A 239 -75.69 -29.48 -64.80
N SER A 240 -75.13 -30.68 -64.65
CA SER A 240 -74.64 -31.14 -63.35
C SER A 240 -73.23 -30.60 -63.14
N ILE A 241 -73.06 -29.70 -62.17
CA ILE A 241 -71.74 -29.39 -61.62
C ILE A 241 -71.31 -30.67 -60.90
N VAL A 242 -70.46 -31.49 -61.55
CA VAL A 242 -69.89 -32.65 -60.90
C VAL A 242 -69.02 -32.15 -59.74
N GLY A 243 -69.50 -32.38 -58.52
CA GLY A 243 -68.83 -31.97 -57.30
C GLY A 243 -67.42 -32.54 -57.23
N SER A 244 -66.49 -31.65 -56.88
CA SER A 244 -65.09 -31.88 -56.50
C SER A 244 -64.29 -32.75 -57.46
N ILE A 245 -63.63 -32.11 -58.44
CA ILE A 245 -62.24 -32.51 -58.68
C ILE A 245 -61.56 -32.26 -57.33
N GLY A 246 -61.04 -33.30 -56.70
CA GLY A 246 -60.21 -33.14 -55.50
C GLY A 246 -59.21 -32.04 -55.81
N TYR A 247 -59.30 -30.92 -55.10
CA TYR A 247 -58.29 -29.90 -55.21
C TYR A 247 -57.00 -30.60 -54.77
N SER A 248 -56.18 -31.04 -55.73
CA SER A 248 -54.74 -30.88 -55.53
C SER A 248 -54.61 -29.41 -55.24
N ALA A 249 -54.46 -29.09 -53.95
CA ALA A 249 -54.26 -27.75 -53.46
C ALA A 249 -53.36 -27.06 -54.46
N ALA A 250 -53.90 -26.10 -55.23
CA ALA A 250 -53.08 -25.31 -56.13
C ALA A 250 -52.03 -24.71 -55.20
N SER A 251 -50.80 -25.22 -55.28
CA SER A 251 -49.78 -24.85 -54.32
C SER A 251 -49.58 -23.36 -54.49
N VAL A 252 -49.97 -22.59 -53.48
CA VAL A 252 -49.63 -21.18 -53.42
C VAL A 252 -48.13 -21.15 -53.21
N SER A 253 -47.39 -21.05 -54.31
CA SER A 253 -45.95 -20.91 -54.28
C SER A 253 -45.63 -19.48 -53.85
N VAL A 254 -45.45 -19.26 -52.54
CA VAL A 254 -44.87 -18.02 -52.03
C VAL A 254 -43.37 -18.08 -52.29
N SER A 255 -42.95 -17.51 -53.43
CA SER A 255 -41.54 -17.33 -53.79
C SER A 255 -41.10 -15.92 -53.40
N GLY A 256 -40.21 -15.81 -52.43
CA GLY A 256 -39.61 -14.54 -52.04
C GLY A 256 -38.27 -14.77 -51.38
N THR A 257 -37.26 -13.97 -51.74
CA THR A 257 -36.01 -13.90 -50.99
C THR A 257 -36.27 -13.07 -49.74
N ILE A 258 -36.10 -13.65 -48.56
CA ILE A 258 -35.99 -12.83 -47.34
C ILE A 258 -34.66 -12.09 -47.47
N GLY A 259 -34.71 -10.81 -47.85
CA GLY A 259 -33.54 -9.94 -47.84
C GLY A 259 -32.89 -10.00 -46.45
N ALA A 260 -31.55 -10.00 -46.41
CA ALA A 260 -30.72 -10.20 -45.22
C ALA A 260 -31.47 -9.88 -43.92
N ASN A 261 -31.95 -10.93 -43.25
CA ASN A 261 -32.72 -10.75 -42.03
C ASN A 261 -31.73 -10.29 -40.96
N ASN A 262 -31.65 -8.98 -40.76
CA ASN A 262 -30.79 -8.35 -39.77
C ASN A 262 -31.42 -8.59 -38.39
N ILE A 263 -31.49 -9.86 -37.97
CA ILE A 263 -31.91 -10.25 -36.62
C ILE A 263 -30.76 -9.84 -35.70
N GLY A 264 -30.75 -8.56 -35.33
CA GLY A 264 -29.76 -8.01 -34.42
C GLY A 264 -30.02 -8.55 -33.02
N PHE A 265 -29.13 -9.40 -32.53
CA PHE A 265 -29.08 -9.73 -31.12
C PHE A 265 -28.32 -8.61 -30.40
N GLN A 266 -29.03 -7.76 -29.68
CA GLN A 266 -28.41 -6.82 -28.76
C GLN A 266 -28.06 -7.56 -27.47
N SER A 267 -26.76 -7.71 -27.18
CA SER A 267 -26.33 -8.12 -25.85
C SER A 267 -26.44 -6.89 -24.93
N ASN A 268 -27.34 -6.94 -23.95
CA ASN A 268 -27.64 -5.79 -23.09
C ASN A 268 -26.63 -5.55 -21.95
N ASN A 269 -25.46 -6.22 -21.97
CA ASN A 269 -24.45 -6.16 -20.91
C ASN A 269 -23.02 -5.87 -21.44
N THR A 270 -22.86 -5.20 -22.58
CA THR A 270 -21.55 -5.04 -23.25
C THR A 270 -20.76 -3.81 -22.80
N GLY A 271 -20.41 -3.72 -21.51
CA GLY A 271 -19.35 -2.80 -21.03
C GLY A 271 -19.82 -1.48 -20.42
N ASN A 272 -18.85 -0.63 -20.04
CA ASN A 272 -19.00 0.70 -19.42
C ASN A 272 -19.52 0.75 -17.96
N GLY A 273 -19.87 -0.38 -17.34
CA GLY A 273 -20.12 -0.44 -15.90
C GLY A 273 -18.80 -0.59 -15.13
N ALA A 274 -18.55 0.33 -14.17
CA ALA A 274 -17.42 0.19 -13.27
C ALA A 274 -17.63 -1.03 -12.35
N HIS A 275 -16.63 -1.91 -12.28
CA HIS A 275 -16.62 -3.02 -11.33
C HIS A 275 -15.47 -2.84 -10.33
N ASN A 276 -15.66 -3.39 -9.12
CA ASN A 276 -14.62 -3.38 -8.11
C ASN A 276 -13.45 -4.27 -8.60
N ASN A 277 -12.26 -3.69 -8.66
CA ASN A 277 -11.04 -4.38 -9.08
C ASN A 277 -10.14 -4.75 -7.89
N MET A 278 -10.59 -4.47 -6.66
CA MET A 278 -9.84 -4.83 -5.46
C MET A 278 -10.04 -6.30 -5.09
N GLN A 279 -8.93 -7.01 -4.87
CA GLN A 279 -8.94 -8.31 -4.19
C GLN A 279 -9.54 -8.20 -2.79
N PRO A 280 -10.13 -9.26 -2.20
CA PRO A 280 -10.57 -9.25 -0.81
C PRO A 280 -9.47 -8.73 0.13
N PHE A 281 -9.80 -7.80 1.04
CA PHE A 281 -8.79 -7.12 1.86
C PHE A 281 -9.26 -6.83 3.29
N THR A 282 -8.30 -6.58 4.17
CA THR A 282 -8.50 -6.00 5.50
C THR A 282 -7.50 -4.87 5.69
N ALA A 283 -7.99 -3.67 6.01
CA ALA A 283 -7.15 -2.48 6.08
C ALA A 283 -6.49 -2.34 7.46
N TRP A 284 -5.16 -2.21 7.47
CA TRP A 284 -4.37 -1.82 8.63
C TRP A 284 -3.76 -0.45 8.38
N ASN A 285 -3.51 0.30 9.45
CA ASN A 285 -2.76 1.53 9.35
C ASN A 285 -1.25 1.26 9.24
N ILE A 286 -0.52 2.21 8.69
CA ILE A 286 0.94 2.22 8.68
C ILE A 286 1.40 3.48 9.39
N MET A 287 2.32 3.32 10.33
CA MET A 287 3.08 4.43 10.89
C MET A 287 4.54 4.30 10.48
N VAL A 288 5.21 5.42 10.26
CA VAL A 288 6.63 5.50 9.89
C VAL A 288 7.42 6.17 11.01
N LYS A 289 8.61 5.64 11.28
CA LYS A 289 9.50 6.17 12.29
C LYS A 289 10.08 7.52 11.85
N LEU A 290 9.97 8.52 12.72
CA LEU A 290 10.59 9.84 12.57
C LEU A 290 12.10 9.77 12.80
#